data_AF-A0A4R6GR99-F1
#
_entry.id   AF-A0A4R6GR99-F1
#
_cell.length_a   1.000
_cell.length_b   1.000
_cell.length_c   1.000
_cell.angle_alpha   90.00
_cell.angle_beta   90.00
_cell.angle_gamma   90.00
#
_symmetry.space_group_name_H-M   'P 1'
#
loop_
_entity.id
_entity.type
_entity.pdbx_description
1 polymer ?
#
loop_
_entity_poly.entity_id
_entity_poly.type
_entity_poly.pdbx_seq_one_letter_code
_entity_poly.pdbx_strand_id
1 'polypeptide(L)'
;MSQSRFFHARRLAIAASLAWLAPLAAQAEGCPMPGQWQLAGGETRTTAGMMTELAGAQVVLLGEQHDRLDHHRWQLHTLAALHAHHPSLVIGLEMLPREAQPALDAWVAGELDEAAFLEQSGWRQAWGFDPALYLPILHFARMQRIPLLALNVSPELRGRLASEGWQAVPAQQRFGITPPAPALPDYRASLEAIYAEHADRDDDPENLERFISAQLVWDRAMATALVDATAPGTLVAGLMGQGHLGNGVPYQLKDLGVDDHRSLLPWTPGPDCQPPATRADALFVLGDESAFQLPEPPRLGVLIGEHADGVLVQGIAPGSVAEAAGLAAEDVIITAAGQPMAKPADLTEVIGRQAPGTLLPLEILRHGERQELLARFPPATP
;
A
#
# COMPACT_ATOMS: atom_id res chain seq x y z
N MET A 1 -0.68 18.73 -96.84
CA MET A 1 0.09 17.47 -96.96
C MET A 1 0.25 16.87 -95.58
N SER A 2 0.07 15.55 -95.47
CA SER A 2 0.17 14.68 -94.26
C SER A 2 -0.91 14.89 -93.18
N GLN A 3 -1.90 13.98 -93.07
CA GLN A 3 -1.86 12.71 -92.30
C GLN A 3 -1.74 12.98 -90.78
N SER A 4 -2.50 12.40 -89.83
CA SER A 4 -3.39 11.25 -89.81
C SER A 4 -3.93 11.06 -88.38
N ARG A 5 -5.08 10.38 -88.27
CA ARG A 5 -5.51 9.45 -87.19
C ARG A 5 -6.19 9.96 -85.89
N PHE A 6 -7.42 9.46 -85.78
CA PHE A 6 -8.30 9.19 -84.63
C PHE A 6 -7.61 8.76 -83.33
N PHE A 7 -8.15 9.22 -82.19
CA PHE A 7 -8.21 8.45 -80.95
C PHE A 7 -9.58 8.66 -80.27
N HIS A 8 -10.32 7.56 -80.13
CA HIS A 8 -11.30 7.37 -79.05
C HIS A 8 -10.54 7.14 -77.73
N ALA A 9 -11.06 7.62 -76.60
CA ALA A 9 -11.43 6.75 -75.47
C ALA A 9 -11.74 7.52 -74.18
N ARG A 10 -12.82 7.03 -73.55
CA ARG A 10 -13.04 6.84 -72.11
C ARG A 10 -13.49 8.04 -71.25
N ARG A 11 -14.82 8.06 -71.09
CA ARG A 11 -15.55 8.55 -69.92
C ARG A 11 -14.92 7.97 -68.64
N LEU A 12 -14.42 8.82 -67.74
CA LEU A 12 -14.20 8.46 -66.34
C LEU A 12 -15.51 8.70 -65.58
N ALA A 13 -16.16 7.62 -65.17
CA ALA A 13 -17.16 7.65 -64.12
C ALA A 13 -16.42 7.70 -62.78
N ILE A 14 -16.57 8.81 -62.06
CA ILE A 14 -16.11 8.91 -60.67
C ILE A 14 -17.11 8.12 -59.83
N ALA A 15 -16.76 6.89 -59.48
CA ALA A 15 -17.49 6.09 -58.52
C ALA A 15 -17.29 6.69 -57.12
N ALA A 16 -18.38 7.14 -56.51
CA ALA A 16 -18.42 7.58 -55.12
C ALA A 16 -18.18 6.36 -54.21
N SER A 17 -16.95 6.19 -53.74
CA SER A 17 -16.64 5.30 -52.62
C SER A 17 -17.09 5.96 -51.32
N LEU A 18 -18.38 5.80 -51.01
CA LEU A 18 -18.90 5.87 -49.64
C LEU A 18 -18.28 4.70 -48.86
N ALA A 19 -17.04 4.88 -48.42
CA ALA A 19 -16.46 4.04 -47.40
C ALA A 19 -17.30 4.23 -46.14
N TRP A 20 -18.00 3.16 -45.77
CA TRP A 20 -18.61 3.00 -44.46
C TRP A 20 -17.56 3.34 -43.39
N LEU A 21 -17.67 4.53 -42.81
CA LEU A 21 -17.18 4.77 -41.45
C LEU A 21 -18.11 3.96 -40.55
N ALA A 22 -17.83 2.67 -40.41
CA ALA A 22 -18.32 1.90 -39.29
C ALA A 22 -17.89 2.69 -38.02
N PRO A 23 -18.80 2.97 -37.09
CA PRO A 23 -18.42 3.65 -35.88
C PRO A 23 -17.43 2.75 -35.14
N LEU A 24 -16.24 3.27 -34.86
CA LEU A 24 -15.27 2.72 -33.90
C LEU A 24 -15.81 2.73 -32.45
N ALA A 25 -17.13 2.80 -32.28
CA ALA A 25 -17.83 2.98 -31.01
C ALA A 25 -18.55 1.69 -30.56
N ALA A 26 -17.90 0.53 -30.73
CA ALA A 26 -18.46 -0.77 -30.33
C ALA A 26 -17.55 -1.57 -29.36
N GLN A 27 -16.70 -0.88 -28.59
CA GLN A 27 -15.92 -1.51 -27.50
C GLN A 27 -16.15 -0.88 -26.11
N ALA A 28 -17.11 0.04 -25.98
CA ALA A 28 -17.41 0.73 -24.71
C ALA A 28 -18.71 0.24 -24.02
N GLU A 29 -19.37 -0.80 -24.55
CA GLU A 29 -20.49 -1.47 -23.89
C GLU A 29 -19.93 -2.66 -23.08
N GLY A 30 -19.54 -2.44 -21.81
CA GLY A 30 -19.16 -3.56 -20.94
C GLY A 30 -18.33 -3.23 -19.70
N CYS A 31 -17.61 -2.11 -19.69
CA CYS A 31 -16.86 -1.70 -18.51
C CYS A 31 -17.80 -1.19 -17.42
N PRO A 32 -17.58 -1.56 -16.15
CA PRO A 32 -18.40 -1.03 -15.07
C PRO A 32 -18.10 0.46 -14.89
N MET A 33 -19.12 1.22 -14.48
CA MET A 33 -18.99 2.66 -14.34
C MET A 33 -18.31 3.03 -13.02
N PRO A 34 -17.48 4.08 -12.98
CA PRO A 34 -16.97 4.63 -11.72
C PRO A 34 -18.09 4.87 -10.70
N GLY A 35 -17.83 4.56 -9.44
CA GLY A 35 -18.80 4.67 -8.35
C GLY A 35 -19.70 3.44 -8.15
N GLN A 36 -19.55 2.40 -8.98
CA GLN A 36 -20.27 1.13 -8.80
C GLN A 36 -19.47 0.14 -7.95
N TRP A 37 -20.18 -0.71 -7.22
CA TRP A 37 -19.60 -1.87 -6.57
C TRP A 37 -19.82 -3.11 -7.45
N GLN A 38 -18.81 -3.95 -7.58
CA GLN A 38 -18.88 -5.24 -8.26
C GLN A 38 -18.55 -6.35 -7.26
N LEU A 39 -19.46 -7.31 -7.08
CA LEU A 39 -19.24 -8.49 -6.25
C LEU A 39 -18.35 -9.50 -6.97
N ALA A 40 -17.74 -10.44 -6.24
CA ALA A 40 -16.89 -11.49 -6.81
C ALA A 40 -17.54 -12.32 -7.94
N GLY A 41 -18.88 -12.36 -8.02
CA GLY A 41 -19.64 -13.02 -9.11
C GLY A 41 -19.93 -12.14 -10.33
N GLY A 42 -19.39 -10.91 -10.39
CA GLY A 42 -19.60 -9.94 -11.47
C GLY A 42 -20.89 -9.12 -11.35
N GLU A 43 -21.75 -9.43 -10.38
CA GLU A 43 -22.97 -8.68 -10.11
C GLU A 43 -22.64 -7.28 -9.57
N THR A 44 -23.30 -6.25 -10.11
CA THR A 44 -23.14 -4.87 -9.65
C THR A 44 -24.15 -4.51 -8.56
N ARG A 45 -23.71 -3.66 -7.63
CA ARG A 45 -24.49 -3.16 -6.50
C ARG A 45 -24.40 -1.64 -6.41
N THR A 46 -25.49 -1.02 -5.96
CA THR A 46 -25.49 0.41 -5.61
C THR A 46 -24.75 0.59 -4.29
N THR A 47 -24.12 1.76 -4.09
CA THR A 47 -23.46 2.10 -2.82
C THR A 47 -24.41 1.97 -1.64
N ALA A 48 -25.66 2.45 -1.76
CA ALA A 48 -26.63 2.34 -0.66
C ALA A 48 -26.95 0.88 -0.28
N GLY A 49 -27.10 0.00 -1.26
CA GLY A 49 -27.30 -1.44 -1.02
C GLY A 49 -26.06 -2.06 -0.37
N MET A 50 -24.87 -1.75 -0.90
CA MET A 50 -23.61 -2.26 -0.39
C MET A 50 -23.36 -1.83 1.07
N MET A 51 -23.58 -0.56 1.41
CA MET A 51 -23.38 -0.07 2.78
C MET A 51 -24.36 -0.67 3.77
N THR A 52 -25.60 -0.94 3.35
CA THR A 52 -26.60 -1.62 4.19
C THR A 52 -26.17 -3.05 4.52
N GLU A 53 -25.59 -3.77 3.55
CA GLU A 53 -25.05 -5.11 3.76
C GLU A 53 -23.82 -5.08 4.67
N LEU A 54 -22.83 -4.24 4.35
CA LEU A 54 -21.57 -4.15 5.09
C LEU A 54 -21.74 -3.69 6.53
N ALA A 55 -22.70 -2.81 6.80
CA ALA A 55 -23.03 -2.37 8.15
C ALA A 55 -23.56 -3.51 9.04
N GLY A 56 -23.98 -4.64 8.46
CA GLY A 56 -24.41 -5.83 9.20
C GLY A 56 -23.29 -6.81 9.55
N ALA A 57 -22.07 -6.62 9.02
CA ALA A 57 -20.94 -7.50 9.30
C ALA A 57 -20.27 -7.18 10.65
N GLN A 58 -19.49 -8.12 11.19
CA GLN A 58 -18.65 -7.85 12.37
C GLN A 58 -17.37 -7.10 11.98
N VAL A 59 -16.76 -7.47 10.86
CA VAL A 59 -15.50 -6.89 10.38
C VAL A 59 -15.59 -6.52 8.90
N VAL A 60 -15.14 -5.33 8.53
CA VAL A 60 -14.97 -4.91 7.13
C VAL A 60 -13.52 -4.53 6.89
N LEU A 61 -12.86 -5.17 5.92
CA LEU A 61 -11.47 -4.95 5.58
C LEU A 61 -11.40 -4.08 4.32
N LEU A 62 -10.73 -2.95 4.42
CA LEU A 62 -10.55 -1.99 3.34
C LEU A 62 -9.11 -2.08 2.83
N GLY A 63 -8.91 -2.86 1.78
CA GLY A 63 -7.61 -3.04 1.15
C GLY A 63 -7.13 -1.80 0.41
N GLU A 64 -5.83 -1.53 0.46
CA GLU A 64 -5.21 -0.41 -0.27
C GLU A 64 -3.87 -0.80 -0.92
N GLN A 65 -3.34 0.15 -1.70
CA GLN A 65 -1.93 0.19 -2.04
C GLN A 65 -1.37 1.45 -1.37
N HIS A 66 -0.27 1.31 -0.65
CA HIS A 66 0.11 2.24 0.42
C HIS A 66 0.46 3.66 -0.04
N ASP A 67 0.73 3.84 -1.33
CA ASP A 67 1.10 5.11 -1.96
C ASP A 67 0.01 5.64 -2.91
N ARG A 68 -1.18 5.02 -2.93
CA ARG A 68 -2.30 5.40 -3.80
C ARG A 68 -3.29 6.30 -3.07
N LEU A 69 -3.20 7.62 -3.33
CA LEU A 69 -4.11 8.59 -2.72
C LEU A 69 -5.60 8.32 -3.00
N ASP A 70 -5.92 7.84 -4.21
CA ASP A 70 -7.28 7.46 -4.59
C ASP A 70 -7.83 6.29 -3.78
N HIS A 71 -6.98 5.33 -3.40
CA HIS A 71 -7.36 4.25 -2.49
C HIS A 71 -7.71 4.80 -1.10
N HIS A 72 -6.90 5.69 -0.53
CA HIS A 72 -7.18 6.28 0.78
C HIS A 72 -8.39 7.22 0.80
N ARG A 73 -8.64 7.94 -0.30
CA ARG A 73 -9.90 8.70 -0.48
C ARG A 73 -11.09 7.75 -0.47
N TRP A 74 -11.03 6.67 -1.23
CA TRP A 74 -12.08 5.65 -1.23
C TRP A 74 -12.29 5.03 0.16
N GLN A 75 -11.22 4.74 0.92
CA GLN A 75 -11.31 4.26 2.30
C GLN A 75 -12.08 5.27 3.16
N LEU A 76 -11.72 6.56 3.12
CA LEU A 76 -12.44 7.61 3.86
C LEU A 76 -13.94 7.67 3.50
N HIS A 77 -14.26 7.66 2.21
CA HIS A 77 -15.66 7.70 1.76
C HIS A 77 -16.45 6.48 2.22
N THR A 78 -15.83 5.30 2.18
CA THR A 78 -16.44 4.04 2.65
C THR A 78 -16.65 4.07 4.16
N LEU A 79 -15.66 4.51 4.94
CA LEU A 79 -15.76 4.65 6.39
C LEU A 79 -16.86 5.65 6.79
N ALA A 80 -16.95 6.79 6.11
CA ALA A 80 -18.00 7.77 6.36
C ALA A 80 -19.40 7.19 6.09
N ALA A 81 -19.54 6.42 5.02
CA ALA A 81 -20.80 5.76 4.69
C ALA A 81 -21.14 4.63 5.69
N LEU A 82 -20.17 3.79 6.07
CA LEU A 82 -20.36 2.78 7.11
C LEU A 82 -20.76 3.40 8.45
N HIS A 83 -20.09 4.48 8.87
CA HIS A 83 -20.41 5.17 10.12
C HIS A 83 -21.83 5.74 10.12
N ALA A 84 -22.31 6.24 8.97
CA ALA A 84 -23.68 6.73 8.83
C ALA A 84 -24.74 5.62 9.00
N HIS A 85 -24.41 4.37 8.64
CA HIS A 85 -25.27 3.20 8.82
C HIS A 85 -25.08 2.51 10.16
N HIS A 86 -23.88 2.58 10.73
CA HIS A 86 -23.47 1.89 11.95
C HIS A 86 -22.62 2.81 12.84
N PRO A 87 -23.25 3.63 13.70
CA PRO A 87 -22.54 4.64 14.51
C PRO A 87 -21.49 4.06 15.47
N SER A 88 -21.66 2.82 15.93
CA SER A 88 -20.68 2.11 16.77
C SER A 88 -19.59 1.46 15.89
N LEU A 89 -18.81 2.30 15.23
CA LEU A 89 -17.70 1.92 14.36
C LEU A 89 -16.37 2.04 15.13
N VAL A 90 -15.43 1.12 14.88
CA VAL A 90 -14.02 1.21 15.25
C VAL A 90 -13.17 1.12 13.99
N ILE A 91 -12.10 1.90 13.90
CA ILE A 91 -11.19 1.91 12.74
C ILE A 91 -9.83 1.33 13.15
N GLY A 92 -9.49 0.17 12.58
CA GLY A 92 -8.19 -0.48 12.72
C GLY A 92 -7.19 0.02 11.67
N LEU A 93 -5.95 0.27 12.09
CA LEU A 93 -4.85 0.74 11.26
C LEU A 93 -3.72 -0.30 11.26
N GLU A 94 -3.41 -0.88 10.09
CA GLU A 94 -2.21 -1.72 9.90
C GLU A 94 -0.92 -0.96 10.27
N MET A 95 -0.90 0.33 9.99
CA MET A 95 0.30 1.16 9.93
C MET A 95 1.05 1.30 11.25
N LEU A 96 0.36 1.05 12.37
CA LEU A 96 0.86 1.35 13.69
C LEU A 96 0.91 0.09 14.56
N PRO A 97 2.00 -0.09 15.33
CA PRO A 97 2.11 -1.17 16.28
C PRO A 97 1.28 -0.86 17.53
N ARG A 98 0.86 -1.89 18.27
CA ARG A 98 0.00 -1.78 19.47
C ARG A 98 0.54 -0.83 20.53
N GLU A 99 1.85 -0.66 20.59
CA GLU A 99 2.54 0.32 21.44
C GLU A 99 2.12 1.77 21.15
N ALA A 100 1.64 2.08 19.93
CA ALA A 100 1.15 3.39 19.54
C ALA A 100 -0.31 3.68 19.98
N GLN A 101 -1.01 2.72 20.60
CA GLN A 101 -2.40 2.87 21.01
C GLN A 101 -2.65 4.12 21.89
N PRO A 102 -1.80 4.47 22.89
CA PRO A 102 -2.01 5.69 23.66
C PRO A 102 -1.99 6.98 22.83
N ALA A 103 -1.18 7.03 21.76
CA ALA A 103 -1.14 8.18 20.86
C ALA A 103 -2.41 8.27 19.98
N LEU A 104 -2.95 7.11 19.57
CA LEU A 104 -4.23 7.04 18.86
C LEU A 104 -5.40 7.52 19.73
N ASP A 105 -5.44 7.09 20.98
CA ASP A 105 -6.47 7.48 21.94
C ASP A 105 -6.42 8.99 22.21
N ALA A 106 -5.22 9.53 22.48
CA ALA A 106 -4.99 10.96 22.71
C ALA A 106 -5.30 11.82 21.47
N TRP A 107 -5.01 11.31 20.26
CA TRP A 107 -5.38 11.95 19.00
C TRP A 107 -6.89 12.10 18.86
N VAL A 108 -7.64 11.01 19.06
CA VAL A 108 -9.12 11.02 18.96
C VAL A 108 -9.74 11.89 20.05
N ALA A 109 -9.17 11.90 21.26
CA ALA A 109 -9.56 12.79 22.36
C ALA A 109 -9.27 14.28 22.06
N GLY A 110 -8.44 14.55 21.05
CA GLY A 110 -8.05 15.89 20.63
C GLY A 110 -6.96 16.54 21.49
N GLU A 111 -6.23 15.72 22.23
CA GLU A 111 -5.15 16.12 23.14
C GLU A 111 -3.82 16.35 22.40
N LEU A 112 -3.68 15.76 21.20
CA LEU A 112 -2.52 15.93 20.32
C LEU A 112 -2.87 16.79 19.10
N ASP A 113 -1.92 17.63 18.68
CA ASP A 113 -1.88 18.16 17.32
C ASP A 113 -1.23 17.15 16.36
N GLU A 114 -1.21 17.46 15.06
CA GLU A 114 -0.67 16.53 14.05
C GLU A 114 0.81 16.21 14.29
N ALA A 115 1.62 17.21 14.66
CA ALA A 115 3.05 17.02 14.86
C ALA A 115 3.32 16.10 16.06
N ALA A 116 2.65 16.37 17.20
CA ALA A 116 2.77 15.55 18.40
C ALA A 116 2.23 14.13 18.19
N PHE A 117 1.15 13.97 17.41
CA PHE A 117 0.64 12.64 17.05
C PHE A 117 1.65 11.84 16.24
N LEU A 118 2.24 12.42 15.20
CA LEU A 118 3.19 11.72 14.34
C LEU A 118 4.47 11.32 15.08
N GLU A 119 4.92 12.16 16.01
CA GLU A 119 6.05 11.85 16.90
C GLU A 119 5.70 10.72 17.88
N GLN A 120 4.62 10.86 18.65
CA GLN A 120 4.27 9.92 19.72
C GLN A 120 3.78 8.56 19.20
N SER A 121 3.14 8.52 18.03
CA SER A 121 2.75 7.26 17.37
C SER A 121 3.94 6.54 16.73
N GLY A 122 5.07 7.21 16.54
CA GLY A 122 6.20 6.66 15.81
C GLY A 122 5.91 6.42 14.33
N TRP A 123 4.94 7.14 13.73
CA TRP A 123 4.45 6.93 12.36
C TRP A 123 5.56 6.70 11.32
N ARG A 124 6.58 7.57 11.33
CA ARG A 124 7.71 7.50 10.39
C ARG A 124 8.51 6.20 10.53
N GLN A 125 8.74 5.75 11.76
CA GLN A 125 9.53 4.55 12.05
C GLN A 125 8.72 3.28 11.79
N ALA A 126 7.44 3.28 12.16
CA ALA A 126 6.56 2.13 12.01
C ALA A 126 6.12 1.90 10.56
N TRP A 127 5.78 2.99 9.85
CA TRP A 127 5.12 2.91 8.55
C TRP A 127 5.97 3.42 7.38
N GLY A 128 6.65 4.56 7.56
CA GLY A 128 7.54 5.13 6.54
C GLY A 128 6.84 5.85 5.38
N PHE A 129 5.54 5.66 5.15
CA PHE A 129 4.77 6.41 4.14
C PHE A 129 4.41 7.82 4.60
N ASP A 130 4.11 8.70 3.63
CA ASP A 130 3.70 10.07 3.89
C ASP A 130 2.39 10.10 4.70
N PRO A 131 2.37 10.70 5.91
CA PRO A 131 1.14 10.81 6.69
C PRO A 131 0.02 11.55 5.97
N ALA A 132 0.32 12.43 5.00
CA ALA A 132 -0.69 13.16 4.23
C ALA A 132 -1.69 12.23 3.49
N LEU A 133 -1.28 11.01 3.17
CA LEU A 133 -2.14 9.99 2.56
C LEU A 133 -3.26 9.54 3.52
N TYR A 134 -2.99 9.51 4.83
CA TYR A 134 -3.86 8.94 5.86
C TYR A 134 -4.49 9.98 6.79
N LEU A 135 -3.91 11.18 6.91
CA LEU A 135 -4.40 12.27 7.76
C LEU A 135 -5.89 12.60 7.55
N PRO A 136 -6.47 12.58 6.33
CA PRO A 136 -7.90 12.77 6.15
C PRO A 136 -8.76 11.74 6.92
N ILE A 137 -8.33 10.48 6.97
CA ILE A 137 -9.00 9.39 7.70
C ILE A 137 -8.85 9.60 9.22
N LEU A 138 -7.65 9.96 9.66
CA LEU A 138 -7.37 10.23 11.08
C LEU A 138 -8.16 11.45 11.59
N HIS A 139 -8.27 12.50 10.79
CA HIS A 139 -9.12 13.66 11.08
C HIS A 139 -10.59 13.29 11.14
N PHE A 140 -11.07 12.48 10.20
CA PHE A 140 -12.44 11.99 10.23
C PHE A 140 -12.75 11.23 11.52
N ALA A 141 -11.86 10.31 11.93
CA ALA A 141 -12.01 9.58 13.18
C ALA A 141 -12.07 10.51 14.40
N ARG A 142 -11.17 11.50 14.48
CA ARG A 142 -11.18 12.53 15.55
C ARG A 142 -12.48 13.35 15.55
N MET A 143 -12.92 13.84 14.39
CA MET A 143 -14.13 14.67 14.27
C MET A 143 -15.39 13.92 14.69
N GLN A 144 -15.48 12.63 14.36
CA GLN A 144 -16.63 11.78 14.71
C GLN A 144 -16.45 11.03 16.04
N ARG A 145 -15.31 11.19 16.72
CA ARG A 145 -14.93 10.44 17.93
C ARG A 145 -15.00 8.92 17.74
N ILE A 146 -14.59 8.46 16.56
CA ILE A 146 -14.49 7.04 16.23
C ILE A 146 -13.19 6.50 16.85
N PRO A 147 -13.24 5.45 17.68
CA PRO A 147 -12.03 4.83 18.22
C PRO A 147 -11.11 4.34 17.10
N LEU A 148 -9.82 4.64 17.25
CA LEU A 148 -8.76 4.12 16.40
C LEU A 148 -8.08 2.95 17.12
N LEU A 149 -7.69 1.92 16.36
CA LEU A 149 -7.06 0.72 16.89
C LEU A 149 -5.76 0.43 16.15
N ALA A 150 -4.65 0.30 16.87
CA ALA A 150 -3.39 -0.16 16.31
C ALA A 150 -3.44 -1.68 16.12
N LEU A 151 -3.33 -2.14 14.87
CA LEU A 151 -3.53 -3.56 14.55
C LEU A 151 -2.27 -4.41 14.76
N ASN A 152 -1.09 -3.82 14.61
CA ASN A 152 0.13 -4.58 14.40
C ASN A 152 1.06 -4.68 15.61
N VAL A 153 2.16 -5.39 15.42
CA VAL A 153 3.29 -5.43 16.36
C VAL A 153 4.47 -4.67 15.78
N SER A 154 5.42 -4.26 16.62
CA SER A 154 6.64 -3.61 16.16
C SER A 154 7.44 -4.49 15.19
N PRO A 155 8.18 -3.88 14.23
CA PRO A 155 9.05 -4.62 13.32
C PRO A 155 10.06 -5.52 14.05
N GLU A 156 10.56 -5.06 15.21
CA GLU A 156 11.45 -5.82 16.09
C GLU A 156 10.76 -7.10 16.59
N LEU A 157 9.57 -6.98 17.20
CA LEU A 157 8.83 -8.14 17.72
C LEU A 157 8.46 -9.12 16.60
N ARG A 158 8.02 -8.62 15.44
CA ARG A 158 7.75 -9.45 14.26
C ARG A 158 9.00 -10.23 13.83
N GLY A 159 10.15 -9.55 13.74
CA GLY A 159 11.42 -10.17 13.36
C GLY A 159 11.84 -11.27 14.35
N ARG A 160 11.70 -11.02 15.66
CA ARG A 160 11.99 -12.02 16.70
C ARG A 160 11.06 -13.23 16.62
N LEU A 161 9.76 -13.02 16.48
CA LEU A 161 8.78 -14.12 16.35
C LEU A 161 9.04 -14.98 15.11
N ALA A 162 9.49 -14.36 14.02
CA ALA A 162 9.80 -15.07 12.78
C ALA A 162 11.13 -15.84 12.85
N SER A 163 12.16 -15.31 13.53
CA SER A 163 13.52 -15.86 13.53
C SER A 163 13.84 -16.76 14.73
N GLU A 164 13.46 -16.33 15.95
CA GLU A 164 13.68 -17.10 17.18
C GLU A 164 12.63 -18.21 17.34
N GLY A 165 11.50 -18.08 16.64
CA GLY A 165 10.35 -18.96 16.72
C GLY A 165 9.38 -18.58 17.85
N TRP A 166 8.12 -18.96 17.67
CA TRP A 166 7.02 -18.52 18.54
C TRP A 166 7.26 -18.74 20.03
N GLN A 167 7.74 -19.93 20.41
CA GLN A 167 7.92 -20.31 21.81
C GLN A 167 9.08 -19.61 22.50
N ALA A 168 10.04 -19.07 21.74
CA ALA A 168 11.22 -18.39 22.29
C ALA A 168 10.89 -17.00 22.84
N VAL A 169 9.98 -16.27 22.19
CA VAL A 169 9.53 -14.96 22.67
C VAL A 169 8.57 -15.13 23.86
N PRO A 170 8.78 -14.55 25.05
CA PRO A 170 7.87 -14.74 26.20
C PRO A 170 6.43 -14.28 25.92
N ALA A 171 5.43 -15.01 26.42
CA ALA A 171 4.01 -14.71 26.15
C ALA A 171 3.58 -13.28 26.51
N GLN A 172 4.14 -12.70 27.57
CA GLN A 172 3.86 -11.33 28.00
C GLN A 172 4.35 -10.28 27.00
N GLN A 173 5.33 -10.61 26.17
CA GLN A 173 5.87 -9.72 25.14
C GLN A 173 5.10 -9.83 23.81
N ARG A 174 4.12 -10.74 23.69
CA ARG A 174 3.41 -10.98 22.43
C ARG A 174 2.15 -10.13 22.27
N PHE A 175 1.73 -9.35 23.26
CA PHE A 175 0.45 -8.60 23.20
C PHE A 175 -0.79 -9.48 22.98
N GLY A 176 -0.81 -10.68 23.58
CA GLY A 176 -1.99 -11.56 23.53
C GLY A 176 -2.23 -12.26 22.19
N ILE A 177 -1.41 -12.01 21.17
CA ILE A 177 -1.48 -12.75 19.90
C ILE A 177 -1.23 -14.24 20.12
N THR A 178 -1.91 -15.05 19.31
CA THR A 178 -1.79 -16.51 19.27
C THR A 178 -1.01 -16.94 18.03
N PRO A 179 -0.41 -18.16 17.98
CA PRO A 179 0.33 -18.59 16.81
C PRO A 179 -0.49 -18.44 15.52
N PRO A 180 0.12 -18.00 14.41
CA PRO A 180 -0.61 -17.89 13.15
C PRO A 180 -1.05 -19.26 12.63
N ALA A 181 -2.22 -19.30 11.98
CA ALA A 181 -2.59 -20.44 11.16
C ALA A 181 -1.58 -20.62 10.01
N PRO A 182 -1.20 -21.86 9.65
CA PRO A 182 -0.25 -22.10 8.55
C PRO A 182 -0.75 -21.54 7.21
N ALA A 183 0.17 -21.02 6.39
CA ALA A 183 -0.18 -20.53 5.06
C ALA A 183 -0.83 -21.64 4.21
N LEU A 184 -1.94 -21.30 3.55
CA LEU A 184 -2.51 -22.16 2.50
C LEU A 184 -1.55 -22.24 1.30
N PRO A 185 -1.57 -23.34 0.51
CA PRO A 185 -0.64 -23.55 -0.60
C PRO A 185 -0.57 -22.37 -1.59
N ASP A 186 -1.73 -21.84 -1.99
CA ASP A 186 -1.79 -20.71 -2.94
C ASP A 186 -1.23 -19.42 -2.35
N TYR A 187 -1.41 -19.21 -1.03
CA TYR A 187 -0.86 -18.04 -0.35
C TYR A 187 0.65 -18.14 -0.24
N ARG A 188 1.16 -19.31 0.17
CA ARG A 188 2.59 -19.59 0.22
C ARG A 188 3.23 -19.36 -1.15
N ALA A 189 2.65 -19.89 -2.21
CA ALA A 189 3.14 -19.68 -3.58
C ALA A 189 3.16 -18.19 -3.98
N SER A 190 2.16 -17.41 -3.55
CA SER A 190 2.16 -15.96 -3.80
C SER A 190 3.24 -15.21 -3.02
N LEU A 191 3.51 -15.62 -1.78
CA LEU A 191 4.59 -15.04 -0.96
C LEU A 191 5.97 -15.43 -1.51
N GLU A 192 6.14 -16.65 -2.02
CA GLU A 192 7.35 -17.09 -2.71
C GLU A 192 7.63 -16.26 -3.96
N ALA A 193 6.61 -15.95 -4.76
CA ALA A 193 6.75 -15.11 -5.94
C ALA A 193 7.19 -13.68 -5.56
N ILE A 194 6.55 -13.09 -4.54
CA ILE A 194 6.92 -11.77 -4.02
C ILE A 194 8.36 -11.79 -3.49
N TYR A 195 8.73 -12.83 -2.74
CA TYR A 195 10.09 -12.97 -2.22
C TYR A 195 11.12 -13.03 -3.36
N ALA A 196 10.84 -13.80 -4.42
CA ALA A 196 11.73 -13.94 -5.57
C ALA A 196 11.94 -12.64 -6.36
N GLU A 197 10.99 -11.70 -6.33
CA GLU A 197 11.14 -10.37 -6.94
C GLU A 197 12.09 -9.45 -6.15
N HIS A 198 12.33 -9.75 -4.87
CA HIS A 198 13.17 -8.96 -3.97
C HIS A 198 14.45 -9.68 -3.52
N ALA A 199 14.57 -10.98 -3.79
CA ALA A 199 15.70 -11.83 -3.44
C ALA A 199 16.90 -11.61 -4.38
N ASP A 200 18.10 -11.53 -3.81
CA ASP A 200 19.34 -11.62 -4.58
C ASP A 200 19.61 -13.05 -5.06
N ARG A 201 20.52 -13.21 -6.03
CA ARG A 201 20.77 -14.48 -6.75
C ARG A 201 21.30 -15.66 -5.89
N ASP A 202 21.67 -15.42 -4.64
CA ASP A 202 22.28 -16.42 -3.72
C ASP A 202 21.45 -16.61 -2.43
N ASP A 203 20.13 -16.74 -2.54
CA ASP A 203 19.25 -16.76 -1.37
C ASP A 203 19.00 -18.14 -0.74
N ASP A 204 19.06 -18.18 0.60
CA ASP A 204 18.92 -19.37 1.45
C ASP A 204 17.43 -19.73 1.65
N PRO A 205 17.01 -21.01 1.50
CA PRO A 205 15.67 -21.47 1.86
C PRO A 205 15.21 -21.04 3.27
N GLU A 206 16.14 -20.90 4.23
CA GLU A 206 15.80 -20.40 5.56
C GLU A 206 15.37 -18.92 5.58
N ASN A 207 15.85 -18.09 4.64
CA ASN A 207 15.43 -16.69 4.53
C ASN A 207 13.99 -16.59 4.02
N LEU A 208 13.62 -17.42 3.04
CA LEU A 208 12.25 -17.51 2.53
C LEU A 208 11.27 -17.94 3.63
N GLU A 209 11.61 -18.97 4.41
CA GLU A 209 10.75 -19.43 5.52
C GLU A 209 10.62 -18.35 6.61
N ARG A 210 11.71 -17.62 6.90
CA ARG A 210 11.66 -16.46 7.81
C ARG A 210 10.76 -15.34 7.26
N PHE A 211 10.81 -15.05 5.96
CA PHE A 211 9.93 -14.08 5.32
C PHE A 211 8.46 -14.48 5.42
N ILE A 212 8.12 -15.73 5.07
CA ILE A 212 6.75 -16.26 5.16
C ILE A 212 6.27 -16.21 6.61
N SER A 213 7.10 -16.66 7.55
CA SER A 213 6.78 -16.62 8.99
C SER A 213 6.51 -15.19 9.47
N ALA A 214 7.33 -14.21 9.04
CA ALA A 214 7.12 -12.81 9.37
C ALA A 214 5.78 -12.27 8.82
N GLN A 215 5.41 -12.63 7.58
CA GLN A 215 4.12 -12.26 6.99
C GLN A 215 2.94 -12.85 7.76
N LEU A 216 3.00 -14.15 8.10
CA LEU A 216 1.95 -14.81 8.86
C LEU A 216 1.78 -14.23 10.27
N VAL A 217 2.88 -13.91 10.96
CA VAL A 217 2.83 -13.21 12.25
C VAL A 217 2.16 -11.84 12.09
N TRP A 218 2.41 -11.16 10.98
CA TRP A 218 1.83 -9.85 10.69
C TRP A 218 0.31 -9.95 10.50
N ASP A 219 -0.16 -10.86 9.62
CA ASP A 219 -1.58 -11.13 9.40
C ASP A 219 -2.28 -11.52 10.71
N ARG A 220 -1.64 -12.36 11.51
CA ARG A 220 -2.18 -12.83 12.78
C ARG A 220 -2.29 -11.72 13.81
N ALA A 221 -1.32 -10.81 13.87
CA ALA A 221 -1.37 -9.67 14.77
C ALA A 221 -2.59 -8.79 14.46
N MET A 222 -2.79 -8.47 13.18
CA MET A 222 -3.95 -7.69 12.72
C MET A 222 -5.26 -8.39 12.99
N ALA A 223 -5.38 -9.66 12.61
CA ALA A 223 -6.59 -10.44 12.84
C ALA A 223 -6.94 -10.51 14.33
N THR A 224 -5.94 -10.72 15.20
CA THR A 224 -6.16 -10.73 16.65
C THR A 224 -6.70 -9.39 17.14
N ALA A 225 -6.13 -8.26 16.70
CA ALA A 225 -6.60 -6.93 17.11
C ALA A 225 -8.05 -6.69 16.66
N LEU A 226 -8.37 -7.06 15.42
CA LEU A 226 -9.72 -6.95 14.89
C LEU A 226 -10.71 -7.80 15.71
N VAL A 227 -10.37 -9.05 16.02
CA VAL A 227 -11.20 -9.92 16.88
C VAL A 227 -11.37 -9.34 18.28
N ASP A 228 -10.30 -8.87 18.92
CA ASP A 228 -10.36 -8.27 20.27
C ASP A 228 -11.29 -7.05 20.33
N ALA A 229 -11.43 -6.31 19.22
CA ALA A 229 -12.32 -5.17 19.10
C ALA A 229 -13.75 -5.53 18.70
N THR A 230 -14.04 -6.78 18.34
CA THR A 230 -15.41 -7.23 18.10
C THR A 230 -16.20 -7.24 19.41
N ALA A 231 -17.36 -6.61 19.39
CA ALA A 231 -18.31 -6.62 20.49
C ALA A 231 -19.74 -6.60 19.93
N PRO A 232 -20.76 -7.08 20.68
CA PRO A 232 -22.14 -7.02 20.23
C PRO A 232 -22.53 -5.60 19.81
N GLY A 233 -22.95 -5.45 18.55
CA GLY A 233 -23.34 -4.16 17.97
C GLY A 233 -22.18 -3.20 17.70
N THR A 234 -20.95 -3.70 17.55
CA THR A 234 -19.78 -2.93 17.08
C THR A 234 -19.32 -3.47 15.73
N LEU A 235 -19.13 -2.56 14.78
CA LEU A 235 -18.51 -2.85 13.50
C LEU A 235 -17.04 -2.42 13.56
N VAL A 236 -16.13 -3.31 13.17
CA VAL A 236 -14.70 -3.00 13.10
C VAL A 236 -14.27 -2.89 11.63
N ALA A 237 -13.81 -1.72 11.21
CA ALA A 237 -13.26 -1.51 9.87
C ALA A 237 -11.72 -1.50 9.92
N GLY A 238 -11.06 -2.47 9.27
CA GLY A 238 -9.59 -2.56 9.22
C GLY A 238 -9.02 -2.02 7.91
N LEU A 239 -8.07 -1.09 7.98
CA LEU A 239 -7.35 -0.57 6.82
C LEU A 239 -6.01 -1.30 6.71
N MET A 240 -5.75 -1.87 5.54
CA MET A 240 -4.55 -2.67 5.30
C MET A 240 -4.17 -2.73 3.83
N GLY A 241 -2.92 -3.04 3.53
CA GLY A 241 -2.44 -3.35 2.20
C GLY A 241 -3.18 -4.54 1.61
N GLN A 242 -3.49 -4.47 0.32
CA GLN A 242 -4.20 -5.52 -0.41
C GLN A 242 -3.48 -6.88 -0.39
N GLY A 243 -2.17 -6.88 -0.12
CA GLY A 243 -1.37 -8.09 0.09
C GLY A 243 -1.85 -8.96 1.25
N HIS A 244 -2.45 -8.34 2.27
CA HIS A 244 -2.97 -8.97 3.49
C HIS A 244 -4.40 -9.49 3.35
N LEU A 245 -5.09 -9.20 2.24
CA LEU A 245 -6.43 -9.74 1.98
C LEU A 245 -6.38 -11.19 1.45
N GLY A 246 -7.56 -11.77 1.21
CA GLY A 246 -7.72 -13.14 0.75
C GLY A 246 -7.22 -14.15 1.80
N ASN A 247 -6.09 -14.80 1.52
CA ASN A 247 -5.55 -15.85 2.38
C ASN A 247 -4.64 -15.33 3.52
N GLY A 248 -4.50 -14.00 3.68
CA GLY A 248 -3.83 -13.37 4.82
C GLY A 248 -4.77 -13.18 6.00
N VAL A 249 -5.06 -11.92 6.37
CA VAL A 249 -5.94 -11.53 7.48
C VAL A 249 -7.32 -12.18 7.45
N PRO A 250 -8.07 -12.26 6.33
CA PRO A 250 -9.38 -12.93 6.34
C PRO A 250 -9.29 -14.41 6.75
N TYR A 251 -8.26 -15.11 6.29
CA TYR A 251 -8.01 -16.50 6.69
C TYR A 251 -7.67 -16.62 8.19
N GLN A 252 -6.88 -15.69 8.73
CA GLN A 252 -6.58 -15.65 10.17
C GLN A 252 -7.80 -15.28 11.03
N LEU A 253 -8.68 -14.38 10.57
CA LEU A 253 -9.95 -14.06 11.24
C LEU A 253 -10.84 -15.30 11.37
N LYS A 254 -10.95 -16.07 10.28
CA LYS A 254 -11.68 -17.33 10.28
C LYS A 254 -11.09 -18.36 11.24
N ASP A 255 -9.76 -18.49 11.29
CA ASP A 255 -9.09 -19.34 12.28
C ASP A 255 -9.36 -18.90 13.73
N LEU A 256 -9.47 -17.59 13.96
CA LEU A 256 -9.85 -17.01 15.26
C LEU A 256 -11.36 -17.07 15.56
N GLY A 257 -12.18 -17.63 14.67
CA GLY A 257 -13.61 -17.83 14.87
C GLY A 257 -14.51 -16.66 14.44
N VAL A 258 -13.96 -15.69 13.69
CA VAL A 258 -14.75 -14.60 13.07
C VAL A 258 -14.92 -14.91 11.59
N ASP A 259 -16.05 -15.53 11.23
CA ASP A 259 -16.43 -15.80 9.83
C ASP A 259 -17.17 -14.64 9.17
N ASP A 260 -17.79 -13.76 9.96
CA ASP A 260 -18.61 -12.65 9.44
C ASP A 260 -17.76 -11.40 9.17
N HIS A 261 -16.92 -11.52 8.15
CA HIS A 261 -16.11 -10.42 7.64
C HIS A 261 -16.36 -10.18 6.15
N ARG A 262 -16.05 -8.98 5.66
CA ARG A 262 -16.04 -8.65 4.23
C ARG A 262 -14.76 -7.93 3.83
N SER A 263 -14.13 -8.37 2.75
CA SER A 263 -12.93 -7.75 2.17
C SER A 263 -13.31 -6.91 0.96
N LEU A 264 -12.87 -5.67 0.93
CA LEU A 264 -13.17 -4.70 -0.13
C LEU A 264 -11.88 -4.17 -0.74
N LEU A 265 -11.89 -3.94 -2.06
CA LEU A 265 -10.79 -3.29 -2.77
C LEU A 265 -11.29 -2.21 -3.72
N PRO A 266 -10.57 -1.09 -3.87
CA PRO A 266 -10.76 -0.21 -5.00
C PRO A 266 -10.17 -0.87 -6.26
N TRP A 267 -10.74 -0.59 -7.41
CA TRP A 267 -10.29 -1.11 -8.70
C TRP A 267 -10.45 -0.05 -9.78
N THR A 268 -9.35 0.26 -10.47
CA THR A 268 -9.36 1.06 -11.69
C THR A 268 -9.39 0.11 -12.89
N PRO A 269 -10.48 0.05 -13.68
CA PRO A 269 -10.57 -0.85 -14.82
C PRO A 269 -9.47 -0.58 -15.85
N GLY A 270 -8.77 -1.64 -16.26
CA GLY A 270 -7.85 -1.61 -17.39
C GLY A 270 -8.57 -1.57 -18.74
N PRO A 271 -7.84 -1.56 -19.86
CA PRO A 271 -8.43 -1.50 -21.20
C PRO A 271 -9.38 -2.66 -21.55
N ASP A 272 -9.21 -3.82 -20.91
CA ASP A 272 -10.04 -5.02 -21.07
C ASP A 272 -11.17 -5.12 -20.03
N CYS A 273 -11.19 -4.20 -19.06
CA CYS A 273 -12.17 -4.11 -17.98
C CYS A 273 -12.38 -5.43 -17.24
N GLN A 274 -11.35 -6.27 -17.18
CA GLN A 274 -11.37 -7.47 -16.37
C GLN A 274 -10.99 -7.11 -14.94
N PRO A 275 -11.83 -7.49 -13.94
CA PRO A 275 -11.43 -7.33 -12.55
C PRO A 275 -10.19 -8.19 -12.27
N PRO A 276 -9.32 -7.76 -11.35
CA PRO A 276 -8.20 -8.59 -10.93
C PRO A 276 -8.71 -9.92 -10.38
N ALA A 277 -7.92 -10.98 -10.47
CA ALA A 277 -8.18 -12.22 -9.75
C ALA A 277 -8.24 -11.89 -8.25
N THR A 278 -9.46 -11.79 -7.73
CA THR A 278 -9.73 -10.92 -6.57
C THR A 278 -9.56 -11.68 -5.26
N ARG A 279 -8.85 -11.04 -4.31
CA ARG A 279 -8.73 -11.41 -2.89
C ARG A 279 -9.84 -10.76 -2.03
N ALA A 280 -10.83 -10.15 -2.66
CA ALA A 280 -11.89 -9.37 -2.05
C ALA A 280 -13.29 -9.90 -2.43
N ASP A 281 -14.25 -9.67 -1.55
CA ASP A 281 -15.66 -10.01 -1.73
C ASP A 281 -16.36 -9.02 -2.67
N ALA A 282 -15.89 -7.76 -2.68
CA ALA A 282 -16.36 -6.74 -3.59
C ALA A 282 -15.27 -5.73 -3.99
N LEU A 283 -15.41 -5.22 -5.22
CA LEU A 283 -14.55 -4.21 -5.82
C LEU A 283 -15.33 -2.90 -6.00
N PHE A 284 -14.73 -1.78 -5.64
CA PHE A 284 -15.28 -0.46 -5.95
C PHE A 284 -14.58 0.12 -7.18
N VAL A 285 -15.37 0.45 -8.20
CA VAL A 285 -14.83 0.96 -9.46
C VAL A 285 -14.45 2.42 -9.31
N LEU A 286 -13.15 2.70 -9.41
CA LEU A 286 -12.59 4.05 -9.42
C LEU A 286 -12.69 4.67 -10.82
N GLY A 287 -12.77 6.00 -10.83
CA GLY A 287 -12.58 6.79 -12.05
C GLY A 287 -11.11 6.96 -12.38
N ASP A 288 -10.84 7.73 -13.43
CA ASP A 288 -9.49 8.21 -13.70
C ASP A 288 -9.13 9.30 -12.69
N GLU A 289 -8.36 8.91 -11.67
CA GLU A 289 -7.84 9.80 -10.62
C GLU A 289 -6.36 10.18 -10.86
N SER A 290 -5.79 9.86 -12.03
CA SER A 290 -4.37 10.07 -12.33
C SER A 290 -3.95 11.54 -12.16
N ALA A 291 -4.82 12.48 -12.52
CA ALA A 291 -4.59 13.92 -12.36
C ALA A 291 -4.48 14.37 -10.89
N PHE A 292 -4.91 13.54 -9.94
CA PHE A 292 -4.91 13.86 -8.51
C PHE A 292 -3.94 12.99 -7.71
N GLN A 293 -3.22 12.07 -8.35
CA GLN A 293 -2.16 11.33 -7.67
C GLN A 293 -1.04 12.28 -7.26
N LEU A 294 -0.52 12.05 -6.06
CA LEU A 294 0.71 12.70 -5.65
C LEU A 294 1.85 12.18 -6.55
N PRO A 295 2.79 13.04 -6.96
CA PRO A 295 3.99 12.56 -7.62
C PRO A 295 4.69 11.55 -6.71
N GLU A 296 5.25 10.50 -7.31
CA GLU A 296 5.98 9.50 -6.55
C GLU A 296 7.07 10.18 -5.71
N PRO A 297 7.18 9.85 -4.41
CA PRO A 297 8.24 10.38 -3.58
C PRO A 297 9.60 10.05 -4.21
N PRO A 298 10.55 10.99 -4.20
CA PRO A 298 11.92 10.71 -4.64
C PRO A 298 12.49 9.50 -3.88
N ARG A 299 13.18 8.60 -4.60
CA ARG A 299 13.85 7.45 -4.00
C ARG A 299 15.34 7.52 -4.27
N LEU A 300 16.15 7.26 -3.25
CA LEU A 300 17.60 7.11 -3.40
C LEU A 300 17.94 5.74 -4.01
N GLY A 301 17.19 4.69 -3.65
CA GLY A 301 17.39 3.32 -4.13
C GLY A 301 18.45 2.54 -3.34
N VAL A 302 18.38 2.66 -2.01
CA VAL A 302 19.23 1.93 -1.06
C VAL A 302 18.37 1.06 -0.15
N LEU A 303 18.88 -0.12 0.21
CA LEU A 303 18.44 -0.85 1.40
C LEU A 303 19.21 -0.31 2.59
N ILE A 304 18.51 0.02 3.67
CA ILE A 304 19.10 0.75 4.81
C ILE A 304 18.95 0.01 6.13
N GLY A 305 19.96 0.12 6.99
CA GLY A 305 19.99 -0.43 8.33
C GLY A 305 20.51 0.57 9.36
N GLU A 306 20.44 0.19 10.63
CA GLU A 306 20.98 1.00 11.73
C GLU A 306 22.50 0.85 11.84
N HIS A 307 23.18 1.94 12.19
CA HIS A 307 24.61 1.94 12.53
C HIS A 307 24.89 2.94 13.66
N ALA A 308 25.89 2.69 14.50
CA ALA A 308 26.20 3.56 15.63
C ALA A 308 26.57 5.00 15.21
N ASP A 309 27.19 5.13 14.05
CA ASP A 309 27.64 6.42 13.50
C ASP A 309 26.67 7.03 12.46
N GLY A 310 25.60 6.31 12.07
CA GLY A 310 24.66 6.81 11.06
C GLY A 310 23.73 5.74 10.48
N VAL A 311 23.46 5.83 9.17
CA VAL A 311 22.58 4.89 8.46
C VAL A 311 23.40 3.99 7.54
N LEU A 312 23.37 2.68 7.80
CA LEU A 312 24.09 1.67 7.01
C LEU A 312 23.40 1.47 5.67
N VAL A 313 24.16 1.48 4.57
CA VAL A 313 23.73 1.01 3.25
C VAL A 313 23.97 -0.49 3.19
N GLN A 314 22.88 -1.27 3.25
CA GLN A 314 22.93 -2.73 3.17
C GLN A 314 22.98 -3.22 1.72
N GLY A 315 22.39 -2.46 0.79
CA GLY A 315 22.29 -2.83 -0.60
C GLY A 315 21.89 -1.65 -1.48
N ILE A 316 22.09 -1.79 -2.79
CA ILE A 316 21.83 -0.75 -3.78
C ILE A 316 20.99 -1.32 -4.91
N ALA A 317 19.90 -0.64 -5.22
CA ALA A 317 19.05 -0.98 -6.35
C ALA A 317 19.76 -0.63 -7.68
N PRO A 318 19.80 -1.55 -8.67
CA PRO A 318 20.34 -1.25 -10.00
C PRO A 318 19.59 -0.10 -10.68
N GLY A 319 20.32 0.77 -11.38
CA GLY A 319 19.76 1.94 -12.08
C GLY A 319 19.27 3.05 -11.15
N SER A 320 19.58 2.99 -9.85
CA SER A 320 19.11 3.95 -8.86
C SER A 320 19.93 5.24 -8.81
N VAL A 321 19.38 6.24 -8.13
CA VAL A 321 20.08 7.49 -7.79
C VAL A 321 21.34 7.21 -6.96
N ALA A 322 21.29 6.21 -6.07
CA ALA A 322 22.41 5.78 -5.23
C ALA A 322 23.55 5.18 -6.04
N GLU A 323 23.25 4.27 -6.96
CA GLU A 323 24.23 3.66 -7.85
C GLU A 323 24.91 4.74 -8.69
N ALA A 324 24.11 5.65 -9.28
CA ALA A 324 24.62 6.77 -10.07
C ALA A 324 25.48 7.76 -9.26
N ALA A 325 25.22 7.88 -7.95
CA ALA A 325 26.00 8.71 -7.02
C ALA A 325 27.31 8.04 -6.57
N GLY A 326 27.49 6.75 -6.86
CA GLY A 326 28.67 5.99 -6.45
C GLY A 326 28.61 5.51 -4.99
N LEU A 327 27.43 5.42 -4.38
CA LEU A 327 27.24 4.69 -3.12
C LEU A 327 27.59 3.21 -3.31
N ALA A 328 27.97 2.54 -2.22
CA ALA A 328 28.24 1.12 -2.16
C ALA A 328 27.58 0.50 -0.91
N ALA A 329 27.33 -0.81 -0.95
CA ALA A 329 27.03 -1.55 0.27
C ALA A 329 28.17 -1.37 1.29
N GLU A 330 27.82 -1.43 2.58
CA GLU A 330 28.68 -1.15 3.74
C GLU A 330 29.06 0.33 3.95
N ASP A 331 28.63 1.24 3.08
CA ASP A 331 28.72 2.67 3.37
C ASP A 331 27.85 3.02 4.58
N VAL A 332 28.32 3.94 5.42
CA VAL A 332 27.50 4.53 6.49
C VAL A 332 27.25 6.00 6.16
N ILE A 333 26.00 6.35 5.86
CA ILE A 333 25.59 7.74 5.61
C ILE A 333 25.52 8.44 6.96
N ILE A 334 26.41 9.42 7.18
CA ILE A 334 26.53 10.16 8.44
C ILE A 334 25.79 11.50 8.37
N THR A 335 25.74 12.15 7.19
CA THR A 335 24.93 13.34 6.96
C THR A 335 24.27 13.31 5.59
N ALA A 336 23.08 13.90 5.49
CA ALA A 336 22.35 14.09 4.24
C ALA A 336 21.73 15.50 4.23
N ALA A 337 21.95 16.27 3.16
CA ALA A 337 21.56 17.69 3.09
C ALA A 337 22.08 18.53 4.29
N GLY A 338 23.25 18.17 4.83
CA GLY A 338 23.84 18.79 6.02
C GLY A 338 23.15 18.44 7.35
N GLN A 339 22.17 17.54 7.35
CA GLN A 339 21.52 17.04 8.54
C GLN A 339 22.20 15.75 9.02
N PRO A 340 22.54 15.60 10.31
CA PRO A 340 23.06 14.35 10.86
C PRO A 340 22.02 13.24 10.76
N MET A 341 22.45 12.07 10.30
CA MET A 341 21.61 10.88 10.21
C MET A 341 21.86 10.03 11.46
N ALA A 342 20.88 9.92 12.36
CA ALA A 342 21.01 9.11 13.58
C ALA A 342 20.29 7.77 13.44
N LYS A 343 19.21 7.72 12.65
CA LYS A 343 18.41 6.52 12.42
C LYS A 343 17.91 6.48 10.96
N PRO A 344 17.54 5.29 10.44
CA PRO A 344 17.03 5.13 9.08
C PRO A 344 15.90 6.09 8.70
N ALA A 345 15.01 6.41 9.64
CA ALA A 345 13.89 7.34 9.44
C ALA A 345 14.34 8.76 9.05
N ASP A 346 15.50 9.22 9.54
CA ASP A 346 16.03 10.55 9.24
C ASP A 346 16.42 10.65 7.76
N LEU A 347 17.05 9.60 7.23
CA LEU A 347 17.46 9.54 5.82
C LEU A 347 16.24 9.49 4.90
N THR A 348 15.24 8.67 5.25
CA THR A 348 13.96 8.61 4.52
C THR A 348 13.28 9.98 4.49
N GLU A 349 13.33 10.74 5.60
CA GLU A 349 12.77 12.09 5.67
C GLU A 349 13.51 13.09 4.76
N VAL A 350 14.85 13.09 4.80
CA VAL A 350 15.64 13.99 3.95
C VAL A 350 15.44 13.67 2.48
N ILE A 351 15.41 12.39 2.11
CA ILE A 351 15.14 11.95 0.73
C ILE A 351 13.74 12.37 0.32
N GLY A 352 12.71 12.08 1.12
CA GLY A 352 11.31 12.36 0.79
C GLY A 352 11.00 13.86 0.56
N ARG A 353 11.86 14.76 1.05
CA ARG A 353 11.77 16.21 0.82
C ARG A 353 12.52 16.71 -0.42
N GLN A 354 13.25 15.84 -1.11
CA GLN A 354 14.01 16.25 -2.29
C GLN A 354 13.09 16.66 -3.43
N ALA A 355 13.29 17.87 -3.95
CA ALA A 355 12.59 18.29 -5.15
C ALA A 355 13.18 17.59 -6.39
N PRO A 356 12.35 17.25 -7.39
CA PRO A 356 12.86 16.70 -8.66
C PRO A 356 13.93 17.62 -9.28
N GLY A 357 14.98 17.00 -9.84
CA GLY A 357 16.09 17.70 -10.51
C GLY A 357 17.15 18.29 -9.58
N THR A 358 17.03 18.08 -8.26
CA THR A 358 17.98 18.61 -7.28
C THR A 358 19.14 17.65 -6.99
N LEU A 359 20.14 18.18 -6.26
CA LEU A 359 21.29 17.43 -5.76
C LEU A 359 21.16 17.28 -4.24
N LEU A 360 21.29 16.06 -3.75
CA LEU A 360 21.40 15.75 -2.33
C LEU A 360 22.87 15.50 -1.98
N PRO A 361 23.53 16.42 -1.25
CA PRO A 361 24.86 16.16 -0.71
C PRO A 361 24.77 15.15 0.43
N LEU A 362 25.66 14.15 0.37
CA LEU A 362 25.81 13.09 1.35
C LEU A 362 27.24 13.11 1.87
N GLU A 363 27.42 13.00 3.19
CA GLU A 363 28.69 12.56 3.77
C GLU A 363 28.54 11.11 4.21
N ILE A 364 29.51 10.29 3.84
CA ILE A 364 29.54 8.86 4.16
C ILE A 364 30.85 8.49 4.86
N LEU A 365 30.83 7.37 5.59
CA LEU A 365 32.01 6.61 5.97
C LEU A 365 32.11 5.37 5.09
N ARG A 366 33.20 5.27 4.34
CA ARG A 366 33.55 4.08 3.55
C ARG A 366 34.87 3.53 4.06
N HIS A 367 34.86 2.31 4.57
CA HIS A 367 36.03 1.69 5.21
C HIS A 367 36.67 2.57 6.31
N GLY A 368 35.85 3.33 7.03
CA GLY A 368 36.28 4.25 8.09
C GLY A 368 36.76 5.63 7.62
N GLU A 369 36.84 5.88 6.31
CA GLU A 369 37.22 7.18 5.75
C GLU A 369 35.99 8.00 5.35
N ARG A 370 36.01 9.31 5.67
CA ARG A 370 34.95 10.23 5.28
C ARG A 370 35.03 10.56 3.79
N GLN A 371 33.90 10.45 3.10
CA GLN A 371 33.77 10.85 1.69
C GLN A 371 32.51 11.69 1.50
N GLU A 372 32.56 12.61 0.55
CA GLU A 372 31.40 13.38 0.11
C GLU A 372 30.91 12.83 -1.22
N LEU A 373 29.61 12.57 -1.32
CA LEU A 373 28.93 12.17 -2.54
C LEU A 373 27.79 13.13 -2.86
N LEU A 374 27.49 13.26 -4.15
CA LEU A 374 26.36 14.07 -4.63
C LEU A 374 25.38 13.17 -5.37
N ALA A 375 24.21 12.96 -4.76
CA ALA A 375 23.15 12.18 -5.35
C ALA A 375 22.22 13.07 -6.18
N ARG A 376 22.13 12.83 -7.50
CA ARG A 376 21.33 13.64 -8.43
C ARG A 376 19.97 13.01 -8.67
N PHE A 377 18.91 13.68 -8.22
CA PHE A 377 17.55 13.25 -8.48
C PHE A 377 17.11 13.66 -9.90
N PRO A 378 16.37 12.79 -10.61
CA PRO A 378 15.88 13.11 -11.95
C PRO A 378 14.91 14.30 -11.90
N PRO A 379 14.84 15.11 -12.97
CA PRO A 379 13.82 16.14 -13.10
C PRO A 379 12.43 15.50 -13.15
N ALA A 380 11.39 16.27 -12.79
CA ALA A 380 10.01 15.81 -12.95
C ALA A 380 9.74 15.53 -14.43
N THR A 381 9.16 14.36 -14.72
CA THR A 381 8.67 14.06 -16.07
C THR A 381 7.45 14.97 -16.35
N PRO A 382 7.41 15.68 -17.49
CA PRO A 382 6.32 16.60 -17.83
C PRO A 382 4.95 15.93 -17.99
#